data_AF-A0ABC8X1Z4-F1
#
_entry.id   AF-A0ABC8X1Z4-F1
#
_cell.length_a   1.000
_cell.length_b   1.000
_cell.length_c   1.000
_cell.angle_alpha   90.00
_cell.angle_beta   90.00
_cell.angle_gamma   90.00
#
_symmetry.space_group_name_H-M   'P 1'
#
loop_
_entity.id
_entity.type
_entity.pdbx_description
1 polymer ?
#
loop_
_entity_poly.entity_id
_entity_poly.type
_entity_poly.pdbx_seq_one_letter_code
_entity_poly.pdbx_strand_id
1 'polypeptide(L)'
;MPNDAPPQPIHSAKDALDALEGILGGALPGSVAAADDPAAALLNDADVATAVTGRLRGAGSGAGNDTLCRWLYDAFRTGVPELQLAVLRFVPTLAGVYMCRAVSRKPQAGFEAVLLALYAHAASQRGGGAGGETAAETVSLPNLANPSPYHDAKVPPKGKPAELDVAVLSPPLEPHGTMRATRRARIVGAVLELYHGKLAHMPISSKMDFCAFCVAWAGTPSKLDAGADKSRLPDASAGAAEKRRRVPLPWELFQPVVRIVAHCLLGPSRSDELKAQAARAAECLYWRANETVDAPALLATRSLMRLSQMVEEPIPEPSFSGAIENMAELEAMRANILNTKN
;
A
#
# COMPACT_ATOMS: atom_id res chain seq x y z
N MET A 1 12.33 27.93 -29.66
CA MET A 1 10.91 27.78 -29.27
C MET A 1 10.66 26.31 -29.08
N PRO A 2 10.20 25.83 -27.91
CA PRO A 2 9.85 24.43 -27.77
C PRO A 2 8.60 24.16 -28.63
N ASN A 3 8.61 23.02 -29.29
CA ASN A 3 7.60 22.57 -30.24
C ASN A 3 6.25 22.40 -29.51
N ASP A 4 5.30 23.31 -29.71
CA ASP A 4 3.90 23.24 -29.23
C ASP A 4 3.06 22.28 -30.11
N ALA A 5 3.62 21.11 -30.44
CA ALA A 5 2.83 20.05 -31.06
C ALA A 5 1.88 19.49 -29.99
N PRO A 6 0.57 19.35 -30.27
CA PRO A 6 -0.34 18.71 -29.35
C PRO A 6 0.20 17.30 -29.04
N PRO A 7 0.26 16.91 -27.75
CA PRO A 7 0.80 15.61 -27.37
C PRO A 7 -0.02 14.51 -28.06
N GLN A 8 0.67 13.53 -28.64
CA GLN A 8 -0.01 12.42 -29.28
C GLN A 8 -0.79 11.61 -28.24
N PRO A 9 -2.03 11.20 -28.55
CA PRO A 9 -2.82 10.38 -27.66
C PRO A 9 -2.13 9.03 -27.44
N ILE A 10 -2.04 8.61 -26.16
CA ILE A 10 -1.44 7.33 -25.78
C ILE A 10 -2.45 6.22 -26.10
N HIS A 11 -2.15 5.40 -27.11
CA HIS A 11 -3.00 4.26 -27.50
C HIS A 11 -2.35 2.91 -27.19
N SER A 12 -1.02 2.88 -27.05
CA SER A 12 -0.24 1.70 -26.71
C SER A 12 0.85 2.02 -25.68
N ALA A 13 1.44 0.97 -25.11
CA ALA A 13 2.57 1.11 -24.18
C ALA A 13 3.85 1.66 -24.86
N LYS A 14 4.00 1.48 -26.18
CA LYS A 14 5.10 2.09 -26.95
C LYS A 14 4.90 3.59 -27.09
N ASP A 15 3.70 4.03 -27.48
CA ASP A 15 3.36 5.47 -27.54
C ASP A 15 3.54 6.13 -26.17
N ALA A 16 3.23 5.41 -25.09
CA ALA A 16 3.44 5.89 -23.73
C ALA A 16 4.93 6.12 -23.44
N LEU A 17 5.82 5.20 -23.84
CA LEU A 17 7.26 5.38 -23.66
C LEU A 17 7.81 6.54 -24.50
N ASP A 18 7.43 6.64 -25.76
CA ASP A 18 7.90 7.72 -26.64
C ASP A 18 7.47 9.10 -26.12
N ALA A 19 6.23 9.19 -25.62
CA ALA A 19 5.74 10.40 -24.96
C ALA A 19 6.51 10.70 -23.67
N LEU A 20 6.86 9.67 -22.88
CA LEU A 20 7.64 9.84 -21.65
C LEU A 20 9.08 10.29 -21.93
N GLU A 21 9.71 9.78 -22.99
CA GLU A 21 11.04 10.18 -23.43
C GLU A 21 11.09 11.69 -23.72
N GLY A 22 10.13 12.19 -24.52
CA GLY A 22 10.01 13.62 -24.81
C GLY A 22 9.79 14.49 -23.57
N ILE A 23 9.12 13.94 -22.56
CA ILE A 23 8.87 14.59 -21.26
C ILE A 23 10.15 14.64 -20.40
N LEU A 24 10.95 13.58 -20.39
CA LEU A 24 12.19 13.51 -19.62
C LEU A 24 13.34 14.27 -20.29
N GLY A 25 13.22 14.62 -21.57
CA GLY A 25 14.16 15.49 -22.28
C GLY A 25 15.49 14.82 -22.59
N GLY A 26 15.54 13.49 -22.61
CA GLY A 26 16.71 12.68 -22.91
C GLY A 26 16.29 11.27 -23.35
N ALA A 27 17.16 10.59 -24.08
CA ALA A 27 16.91 9.24 -24.55
C ALA A 27 16.68 8.29 -23.38
N LEU A 28 15.63 7.47 -23.46
CA LEU A 28 15.42 6.39 -22.50
C LEU A 28 16.61 5.41 -22.57
N PRO A 29 16.94 4.73 -21.46
CA PRO A 29 17.96 3.69 -21.48
C PRO A 29 17.68 2.68 -22.61
N GLY A 30 18.72 2.25 -23.32
CA GLY A 30 18.58 1.31 -24.45
C GLY A 30 17.90 -0.01 -24.06
N SER A 31 17.99 -0.40 -22.79
CA SER A 31 17.27 -1.53 -22.19
C SER A 31 15.74 -1.39 -22.26
N VAL A 32 15.22 -0.17 -22.17
CA VAL A 32 13.78 0.13 -22.21
C VAL A 32 13.31 0.33 -23.66
N ALA A 33 14.12 1.00 -24.48
CA ALA A 33 13.79 1.26 -25.89
C ALA A 33 13.78 -0.01 -26.76
N ALA A 34 14.61 -1.01 -26.42
CA ALA A 34 14.70 -2.27 -27.14
C ALA A 34 13.87 -3.42 -26.52
N ALA A 35 13.11 -3.15 -25.45
CA ALA A 35 12.35 -4.18 -24.75
C ALA A 35 11.15 -4.65 -25.58
N ASP A 36 10.94 -5.98 -25.60
CA ASP A 36 9.75 -6.58 -26.22
C ASP A 36 8.46 -6.21 -25.47
N ASP A 37 8.56 -6.06 -24.14
CA ASP A 37 7.50 -5.55 -23.27
C ASP A 37 7.85 -4.15 -22.70
N PRO A 38 7.37 -3.07 -23.33
CA PRO A 38 7.66 -1.70 -22.91
C PRO A 38 7.08 -1.35 -21.53
N ALA A 39 5.96 -1.95 -21.12
CA ALA A 39 5.31 -1.63 -19.85
C ALA A 39 6.02 -2.31 -18.68
N ALA A 40 6.45 -3.57 -18.84
CA ALA A 40 7.28 -4.25 -17.86
C ALA A 40 8.66 -3.60 -17.72
N ALA A 41 9.25 -3.12 -18.82
CA ALA A 41 10.50 -2.36 -18.77
C ALA A 41 10.35 -1.07 -17.96
N LEU A 42 9.29 -0.30 -18.22
CA LEU A 42 8.96 0.91 -17.46
C LEU A 42 8.71 0.64 -15.97
N LEU A 43 8.05 -0.48 -15.66
CA LEU A 43 7.77 -0.88 -14.28
C LEU A 43 9.03 -1.21 -13.52
N ASN A 44 10.09 -1.72 -14.15
CA ASN A 44 11.26 -2.25 -13.43
C ASN A 44 12.51 -1.37 -13.54
N ASP A 45 12.63 -0.55 -14.58
CA ASP A 45 13.79 0.29 -14.82
C ASP A 45 14.04 1.31 -13.68
N ALA A 46 15.26 1.31 -13.15
CA ALA A 46 15.63 2.13 -12.00
C ALA A 46 15.93 3.58 -12.39
N ASP A 47 16.51 3.80 -13.57
CA ASP A 47 16.93 5.11 -14.05
C ASP A 47 15.72 5.96 -14.45
N VAL A 48 14.80 5.36 -15.23
CA VAL A 48 13.53 6.00 -15.59
C VAL A 48 12.74 6.32 -14.34
N ALA A 49 12.66 5.40 -13.38
CA ALA A 49 11.94 5.66 -12.14
C ALA A 49 12.58 6.78 -11.30
N THR A 50 13.91 6.84 -11.25
CA THR A 50 14.63 7.92 -10.56
C THR A 50 14.37 9.27 -11.23
N ALA A 51 14.38 9.31 -12.57
CA ALA A 51 14.07 10.51 -13.34
C ALA A 51 12.63 10.99 -13.11
N VAL A 52 11.64 10.07 -13.19
CA VAL A 52 10.22 10.36 -12.97
C VAL A 52 9.96 10.82 -11.54
N THR A 53 10.48 10.10 -10.53
CA THR A 53 10.30 10.47 -9.12
C THR A 53 11.01 11.79 -8.78
N GLY A 54 12.20 12.04 -9.35
CA GLY A 54 12.91 13.31 -9.22
C GLY A 54 12.09 14.48 -9.76
N ARG A 55 11.46 14.31 -10.94
CA ARG A 55 10.56 15.30 -11.54
C ARG A 55 9.33 15.56 -10.66
N LEU A 56 8.68 14.51 -10.16
CA LEU A 56 7.51 14.63 -9.25
C LEU A 56 7.86 15.35 -7.94
N ARG A 57 9.08 15.15 -7.43
CA ARG A 57 9.57 15.82 -6.21
C ARG A 57 9.95 17.29 -6.45
N GLY A 58 10.16 17.73 -7.69
CA GLY A 58 10.51 19.10 -8.03
C GLY A 58 9.45 20.13 -7.57
N ALA A 59 9.90 21.33 -7.17
CA ALA A 59 9.04 22.34 -6.53
C ALA A 59 7.87 22.84 -7.39
N GLY A 60 8.00 22.78 -8.72
CA GLY A 60 6.97 23.17 -9.68
C GLY A 60 6.05 22.03 -10.12
N SER A 61 6.30 20.78 -9.68
CA SER A 61 5.52 19.64 -10.14
C SER A 61 4.13 19.57 -9.50
N GLY A 62 3.18 19.07 -10.29
CA GLY A 62 1.79 18.88 -9.89
C GLY A 62 0.92 20.12 -10.10
N ALA A 63 1.46 21.22 -10.60
CA ALA A 63 0.70 22.43 -10.89
C ALA A 63 0.08 22.39 -12.29
N GLY A 64 -1.16 22.87 -12.42
CA GLY A 64 -1.83 23.18 -13.69
C GLY A 64 -1.55 22.21 -14.85
N ASN A 65 -0.68 22.63 -15.78
CA ASN A 65 -0.37 21.95 -17.04
C ASN A 65 0.83 20.98 -17.00
N ASP A 66 1.25 20.51 -15.82
CA ASP A 66 2.35 19.54 -15.67
C ASP A 66 2.22 18.37 -16.66
N THR A 67 3.19 18.27 -17.57
CA THR A 67 3.18 17.29 -18.65
C THR A 67 3.33 15.85 -18.17
N LEU A 68 4.03 15.63 -17.05
CA LEU A 68 4.15 14.29 -16.47
C LEU A 68 2.85 13.89 -15.76
N CYS A 69 2.18 14.82 -15.09
CA CYS A 69 0.86 14.54 -14.52
C CYS A 69 -0.16 14.18 -15.61
N ARG A 70 -0.14 14.91 -16.73
CA ARG A 70 -0.96 14.58 -17.91
C ARG A 70 -0.63 13.18 -18.45
N TRP A 71 0.65 12.87 -18.61
CA TRP A 71 1.10 11.55 -19.05
C TRP A 71 0.63 10.44 -18.11
N LEU A 72 0.79 10.60 -16.79
CA LEU A 72 0.32 9.63 -15.79
C LEU A 72 -1.19 9.41 -15.87
N TYR A 73 -1.94 10.50 -16.07
CA TYR A 73 -3.40 10.46 -16.23
C TYR A 73 -3.79 9.70 -17.51
N ASP A 74 -3.22 10.06 -18.66
CA ASP A 74 -3.55 9.47 -19.95
C ASP A 74 -3.12 7.99 -20.02
N ALA A 75 -1.90 7.68 -19.58
CA ALA A 75 -1.35 6.33 -19.53
C ALA A 75 -2.24 5.39 -18.68
N PHE A 76 -2.71 5.85 -17.52
CA PHE A 76 -3.59 5.06 -16.68
C PHE A 76 -4.98 4.85 -17.30
N ARG A 77 -5.50 5.86 -18.02
CA ARG A 77 -6.82 5.81 -18.66
C ARG A 77 -6.91 4.93 -19.90
N THR A 78 -5.77 4.53 -20.47
CA THR A 78 -5.74 3.56 -21.59
C THR A 78 -6.42 2.23 -21.25
N GLY A 79 -6.48 1.86 -19.96
CA GLY A 79 -7.05 0.60 -19.51
C GLY A 79 -6.14 -0.62 -19.71
N VAL A 80 -4.91 -0.43 -20.20
CA VAL A 80 -3.93 -1.51 -20.37
C VAL A 80 -3.36 -1.90 -18.99
N PRO A 81 -3.56 -3.14 -18.50
CA PRO A 81 -3.21 -3.51 -17.13
C PRO A 81 -1.74 -3.32 -16.77
N GLU A 82 -0.82 -3.67 -17.67
CA GLU A 82 0.63 -3.50 -17.50
C GLU A 82 1.02 -2.02 -17.36
N LEU A 83 0.43 -1.15 -18.18
CA LEU A 83 0.69 0.29 -18.13
C LEU A 83 0.07 0.93 -16.88
N GLN A 84 -1.12 0.47 -16.47
CA GLN A 84 -1.72 0.88 -15.20
C GLN A 84 -0.82 0.48 -14.02
N LEU A 85 -0.24 -0.71 -14.05
CA LEU A 85 0.70 -1.17 -13.02
C LEU A 85 1.96 -0.30 -12.99
N ALA A 86 2.52 0.06 -14.16
CA ALA A 86 3.64 0.98 -14.27
C ALA A 86 3.32 2.38 -13.72
N VAL A 87 2.12 2.91 -13.94
CA VAL A 87 1.67 4.18 -13.32
C VAL A 87 1.54 4.03 -11.80
N LEU A 88 0.98 2.91 -11.32
CA LEU A 88 0.80 2.64 -9.89
C LEU A 88 2.14 2.60 -9.13
N ARG A 89 3.26 2.24 -9.78
CA ARG A 89 4.61 2.34 -9.20
C ARG A 89 4.91 3.73 -8.62
N PHE A 90 4.36 4.78 -9.22
CA PHE A 90 4.63 6.17 -8.84
C PHE A 90 3.64 6.73 -7.80
N VAL A 91 2.62 5.94 -7.40
CA VAL A 91 1.63 6.36 -6.39
C VAL A 91 2.27 6.78 -5.06
N PRO A 92 3.26 6.07 -4.49
CA PRO A 92 3.93 6.52 -3.27
C PRO A 92 4.50 7.93 -3.38
N THR A 93 5.15 8.25 -4.50
CA THR A 93 5.74 9.57 -4.72
C THR A 93 4.69 10.63 -5.03
N LEU A 94 3.69 10.30 -5.85
CA LEU A 94 2.57 11.19 -6.17
C LEU A 94 1.78 11.58 -4.90
N ALA A 95 1.31 10.58 -4.14
CA ALA A 95 0.58 10.79 -2.89
C ALA A 95 1.47 11.43 -1.83
N GLY A 96 2.71 10.98 -1.72
CA GLY A 96 3.75 11.50 -0.83
C GLY A 96 3.93 13.00 -0.95
N VAL A 97 4.30 13.45 -2.16
CA VAL A 97 4.55 14.86 -2.47
C VAL A 97 3.26 15.66 -2.39
N TYR A 98 2.15 15.13 -2.91
CA TYR A 98 0.84 15.77 -2.82
C TYR A 98 0.48 16.08 -1.36
N MET A 99 0.51 15.09 -0.47
CA MET A 99 0.12 15.30 0.92
C MET A 99 1.04 16.25 1.68
N CYS A 100 2.35 16.19 1.42
CA CYS A 100 3.32 17.14 2.00
C CYS A 100 3.01 18.60 1.57
N ARG A 101 2.58 18.80 0.32
CA ARG A 101 2.27 20.12 -0.25
C ARG A 101 0.82 20.54 -0.10
N ALA A 102 -0.11 19.63 0.20
CA ALA A 102 -1.53 19.93 0.35
C ALA A 102 -1.79 20.96 1.46
N VAL A 103 -0.87 21.04 2.43
CA VAL A 103 -0.87 22.02 3.53
C VAL A 103 -0.40 23.42 3.07
N SER A 104 0.28 23.52 1.92
CA SER A 104 0.97 24.74 1.46
C SER A 104 0.11 25.78 0.73
N ARG A 105 -1.23 25.58 0.62
CA ARG A 105 -2.17 26.42 -0.15
C ARG A 105 -1.79 26.67 -1.63
N LYS A 106 -0.72 26.08 -2.14
CA LYS A 106 -0.34 26.12 -3.55
C LYS A 106 -1.28 25.23 -4.37
N PRO A 107 -1.70 25.65 -5.57
CA PRO A 107 -2.54 24.83 -6.44
C PRO A 107 -1.77 23.60 -6.94
N GLN A 108 -2.39 22.43 -6.87
CA GLN A 108 -1.80 21.15 -7.28
C GLN A 108 -2.71 20.39 -8.27
N ALA A 109 -3.35 21.12 -9.18
CA ALA A 109 -4.37 20.59 -10.08
C ALA A 109 -3.91 19.37 -10.90
N GLY A 110 -2.63 19.30 -11.29
CA GLY A 110 -2.07 18.15 -11.99
C GLY A 110 -2.08 16.88 -11.14
N PHE A 111 -1.60 16.97 -9.88
CA PHE A 111 -1.67 15.82 -8.95
C PHE A 111 -3.11 15.46 -8.60
N GLU A 112 -3.96 16.47 -8.37
CA GLU A 112 -5.37 16.25 -8.04
C GLU A 112 -6.10 15.53 -9.18
N ALA A 113 -5.81 15.86 -10.45
CA ALA A 113 -6.38 15.19 -11.62
C ALA A 113 -5.98 13.71 -11.69
N VAL A 114 -4.70 13.39 -11.48
CA VAL A 114 -4.21 11.99 -11.46
C VAL A 114 -4.83 11.21 -10.30
N LEU A 115 -4.83 11.77 -9.09
CA LEU A 115 -5.40 11.13 -7.90
C LEU A 115 -6.90 10.89 -8.04
N LEU A 116 -7.65 11.83 -8.63
CA LEU A 116 -9.08 11.67 -8.90
C LEU A 116 -9.34 10.59 -9.95
N ALA A 117 -8.50 10.47 -10.98
CA ALA A 117 -8.62 9.40 -11.98
C ALA A 117 -8.40 8.02 -11.37
N LEU A 118 -7.35 7.87 -10.55
CA LEU A 118 -7.06 6.65 -9.80
C LEU A 118 -8.22 6.32 -8.83
N TYR A 119 -8.74 7.33 -8.13
CA TYR A 119 -9.87 7.18 -7.23
C TYR A 119 -11.15 6.72 -7.94
N ALA A 120 -11.46 7.31 -9.11
CA ALA A 120 -12.61 6.90 -9.91
C ALA A 120 -12.50 5.43 -10.35
N HIS A 121 -11.28 4.99 -10.68
CA HIS A 121 -11.02 3.58 -10.97
C HIS A 121 -11.22 2.69 -9.73
N ALA A 122 -10.69 3.09 -8.56
CA ALA A 122 -10.91 2.37 -7.29
C ALA A 122 -12.40 2.23 -6.96
N ALA A 123 -13.16 3.31 -7.13
CA ALA A 123 -14.60 3.34 -6.96
C ALA A 123 -15.31 2.37 -7.94
N SER A 124 -14.92 2.36 -9.21
CA SER A 124 -15.50 1.46 -10.21
C SER A 124 -15.28 -0.03 -9.90
N GLN A 125 -14.15 -0.40 -9.28
CA GLN A 125 -13.87 -1.79 -8.90
C GLN A 125 -14.79 -2.32 -7.78
N ARG A 126 -15.40 -1.43 -6.99
CA ARG A 126 -16.28 -1.83 -5.88
C ARG A 126 -17.70 -2.23 -6.32
N GLY A 127 -18.01 -2.13 -7.62
CA GLY A 127 -19.34 -2.41 -8.16
C GLY A 127 -20.36 -1.33 -7.75
N GLY A 128 -21.30 -1.01 -8.64
CA GLY A 128 -22.37 -0.06 -8.36
C GLY A 128 -23.67 -0.77 -8.04
N GLY A 129 -24.30 -0.43 -6.91
CA GLY A 129 -25.72 -0.69 -6.71
C GLY A 129 -26.55 0.17 -7.67
N ALA A 130 -27.79 -0.24 -7.95
CA ALA A 130 -28.71 0.57 -8.74
C ALA A 130 -28.90 1.95 -8.06
N GLY A 131 -28.40 3.02 -8.71
CA GLY A 131 -28.44 4.39 -8.16
C GLY A 131 -27.14 5.19 -8.29
N GLY A 132 -26.03 4.58 -8.74
CA GLY A 132 -24.74 5.28 -8.90
C GLY A 132 -23.89 5.37 -7.62
N GLU A 133 -24.34 4.73 -6.54
CA GLU A 133 -23.57 4.51 -5.32
C GLU A 133 -22.74 3.24 -5.46
N THR A 134 -21.44 3.33 -5.13
CA THR A 134 -20.57 2.15 -5.11
C THR A 134 -20.86 1.30 -3.87
N ALA A 135 -20.68 -0.02 -3.96
CA ALA A 135 -20.94 -0.89 -2.82
C ALA A 135 -19.92 -0.67 -1.70
N ALA A 136 -20.38 -0.89 -0.46
CA ALA A 136 -19.49 -0.97 0.69
C ALA A 136 -18.60 -2.22 0.55
N GLU A 137 -17.33 -2.10 0.95
CA GLU A 137 -16.45 -3.26 1.03
C GLU A 137 -16.79 -4.03 2.30
N THR A 138 -17.18 -5.28 2.17
CA THR A 138 -17.62 -6.13 3.29
C THR A 138 -16.82 -7.42 3.35
N VAL A 139 -16.70 -7.99 4.55
CA VAL A 139 -16.11 -9.30 4.77
C VAL A 139 -17.01 -10.12 5.68
N SER A 140 -17.22 -11.39 5.33
CA SER A 140 -17.88 -12.35 6.23
C SER A 140 -16.91 -12.73 7.34
N LEU A 141 -17.30 -12.51 8.59
CA LEU A 141 -16.50 -12.85 9.75
C LEU A 141 -16.55 -14.37 9.97
N PRO A 142 -15.38 -15.05 10.02
CA PRO A 142 -15.34 -16.48 10.31
C PRO A 142 -15.93 -16.78 11.68
N ASN A 143 -16.76 -17.83 11.75
CA ASN A 143 -17.35 -18.30 12.99
C ASN A 143 -17.04 -19.79 13.18
N LEU A 144 -16.45 -20.16 14.33
CA LEU A 144 -16.12 -21.55 14.68
C LEU A 144 -17.37 -22.46 14.79
N ALA A 145 -18.55 -21.88 14.98
CA ALA A 145 -19.82 -22.60 15.00
C ALA A 145 -20.23 -23.14 13.61
N ASN A 146 -19.73 -22.54 12.53
CA ASN A 146 -19.99 -22.98 11.17
C ASN A 146 -18.78 -23.78 10.66
N PRO A 147 -18.98 -24.88 9.90
CA PRO A 147 -17.88 -25.60 9.28
C PRO A 147 -17.13 -24.71 8.29
N SER A 148 -15.82 -24.90 8.18
CA SER A 148 -14.96 -24.18 7.24
C SER A 148 -14.02 -25.14 6.53
N PRO A 149 -13.31 -24.71 5.47
CA PRO A 149 -12.28 -25.54 4.83
C PRO A 149 -11.19 -26.06 5.77
N TYR A 150 -11.04 -25.49 6.97
CA TYR A 150 -9.99 -25.83 7.93
C TYR A 150 -10.51 -26.51 9.21
N HIS A 151 -11.82 -26.56 9.43
CA HIS A 151 -12.37 -27.20 10.64
C HIS A 151 -13.81 -27.68 10.45
N ASP A 152 -14.13 -28.80 11.10
CA ASP A 152 -15.51 -29.25 11.28
C ASP A 152 -16.08 -28.71 12.59
N ALA A 153 -17.35 -28.30 12.55
CA ALA A 153 -18.08 -27.91 13.76
C ALA A 153 -18.32 -29.16 14.63
N LYS A 154 -17.62 -29.25 15.77
CA LYS A 154 -17.69 -30.41 16.71
C LYS A 154 -19.11 -30.73 17.20
N VAL A 155 -20.01 -29.75 17.15
CA VAL A 155 -21.44 -29.93 17.40
C VAL A 155 -22.16 -29.36 16.19
N PRO A 156 -22.83 -30.17 15.34
CA PRO A 156 -23.71 -29.60 14.33
C PRO A 156 -24.72 -28.72 15.08
N PRO A 157 -24.90 -27.45 14.68
CA PRO A 157 -25.87 -26.60 15.33
C PRO A 157 -27.20 -27.37 15.34
N LYS A 158 -27.82 -27.54 16.51
CA LYS A 158 -29.15 -28.18 16.64
C LYS A 158 -30.27 -27.35 15.97
N GLY A 159 -29.93 -26.45 15.05
CA GLY A 159 -30.77 -25.52 14.33
C GLY A 159 -30.11 -25.08 13.01
N LYS A 160 -30.71 -24.08 12.34
CA LYS A 160 -30.13 -23.50 11.11
C LYS A 160 -28.68 -23.05 11.37
N PRO A 161 -27.78 -23.14 10.36
CA PRO A 161 -26.43 -22.59 10.48
C PRO A 161 -26.49 -21.15 10.98
N ALA A 162 -25.57 -20.78 11.87
CA ALA A 162 -25.53 -19.43 12.43
C ALA A 162 -25.37 -18.44 11.26
N GLU A 163 -26.20 -17.41 11.25
CA GLU A 163 -26.15 -16.35 10.24
C GLU A 163 -24.72 -15.80 10.17
N LEU A 164 -24.21 -15.65 8.94
CA LEU A 164 -22.86 -15.15 8.73
C LEU A 164 -22.83 -13.67 9.12
N ASP A 165 -22.04 -13.35 10.14
CA ASP A 165 -21.83 -11.97 10.53
C ASP A 165 -21.01 -11.26 9.44
N VAL A 166 -21.49 -10.12 8.96
CA VAL A 166 -20.87 -9.37 7.87
C VAL A 166 -20.35 -8.05 8.41
N ALA A 167 -19.04 -7.88 8.41
CA ALA A 167 -18.39 -6.64 8.78
C ALA A 167 -18.18 -5.74 7.56
N VAL A 168 -18.47 -4.45 7.70
CA VAL A 168 -18.10 -3.43 6.71
C VAL A 168 -16.65 -3.01 6.96
N LEU A 169 -15.77 -3.34 6.01
CA LEU A 169 -14.35 -2.96 6.05
C LEU A 169 -14.15 -1.50 5.64
N SER A 170 -14.85 -1.05 4.60
CA SER A 170 -14.80 0.33 4.16
C SER A 170 -16.14 0.79 3.58
N PRO A 171 -16.55 2.04 3.86
CA PRO A 171 -17.83 2.55 3.37
C PRO A 171 -17.83 2.76 1.84
N PRO A 172 -19.02 2.84 1.22
CA PRO A 172 -19.22 3.21 -0.19
C PRO A 172 -18.37 4.40 -0.62
N LEU A 173 -17.66 4.31 -1.74
CA LEU A 173 -16.93 5.44 -2.33
C LEU A 173 -17.87 6.32 -3.15
N GLU A 174 -18.04 7.56 -2.71
CA GLU A 174 -18.80 8.56 -3.47
C GLU A 174 -17.99 9.08 -4.65
N PRO A 175 -18.59 9.28 -5.85
CA PRO A 175 -17.91 9.92 -6.95
C PRO A 175 -17.54 11.37 -6.59
N HIS A 176 -16.33 11.79 -6.97
CA HIS A 176 -15.80 13.11 -6.65
C HIS A 176 -15.23 13.78 -7.90
N GLY A 177 -15.69 14.98 -8.22
CA GLY A 177 -15.17 15.77 -9.35
C GLY A 177 -14.09 16.77 -8.96
N THR A 178 -13.88 17.04 -7.67
CA THR A 178 -12.88 18.02 -7.18
C THR A 178 -12.26 17.57 -5.86
N MET A 179 -11.00 17.94 -5.64
CA MET A 179 -10.23 17.51 -4.48
C MET A 179 -10.28 18.53 -3.32
N ARG A 180 -11.30 18.40 -2.47
CA ARG A 180 -11.50 19.27 -1.29
C ARG A 180 -10.69 18.79 -0.08
N ALA A 181 -10.23 19.72 0.76
CA ALA A 181 -9.42 19.42 1.94
C ALA A 181 -10.02 18.32 2.85
N THR A 182 -11.34 18.33 3.08
CA THR A 182 -12.05 17.33 3.89
C THR A 182 -12.09 15.93 3.27
N ARG A 183 -11.88 15.82 1.96
CA ARG A 183 -11.96 14.56 1.20
C ARG A 183 -10.58 14.03 0.78
N ARG A 184 -9.53 14.84 0.86
CA ARG A 184 -8.16 14.50 0.42
C ARG A 184 -7.67 13.18 1.01
N ALA A 185 -7.81 13.02 2.33
CA ALA A 185 -7.36 11.82 3.01
C ALA A 185 -8.08 10.55 2.54
N ARG A 186 -9.40 10.63 2.33
CA ARG A 186 -10.21 9.50 1.83
C ARG A 186 -9.87 9.13 0.38
N ILE A 187 -9.71 10.15 -0.49
CA ILE A 187 -9.31 9.95 -1.89
C ILE A 187 -7.93 9.29 -1.94
N VAL A 188 -6.94 9.87 -1.25
CA VAL A 188 -5.57 9.34 -1.21
C VAL A 188 -5.55 7.96 -0.57
N GLY A 189 -6.32 7.72 0.50
CA GLY A 189 -6.45 6.41 1.13
C GLY A 189 -6.93 5.34 0.16
N ALA A 190 -7.99 5.61 -0.61
CA ALA A 190 -8.48 4.67 -1.64
C ALA A 190 -7.47 4.44 -2.78
N VAL A 191 -6.70 5.47 -3.16
CA VAL A 191 -5.60 5.31 -4.13
C VAL A 191 -4.46 4.46 -3.55
N LEU A 192 -4.15 4.60 -2.26
CA LEU A 192 -3.18 3.74 -1.59
C LEU A 192 -3.68 2.30 -1.47
N GLU A 193 -4.98 2.06 -1.35
CA GLU A 193 -5.56 0.70 -1.42
C GLU A 193 -5.36 0.06 -2.81
N LEU A 194 -5.47 0.82 -3.91
CA LEU A 194 -5.11 0.32 -5.24
C LEU A 194 -3.64 -0.11 -5.31
N TYR A 195 -2.75 0.71 -4.76
CA TYR A 195 -1.32 0.38 -4.68
C TYR A 195 -1.07 -0.85 -3.80
N HIS A 196 -1.72 -0.94 -2.64
CA HIS A 196 -1.67 -2.09 -1.74
C HIS A 196 -2.11 -3.39 -2.44
N GLY A 197 -3.20 -3.34 -3.22
CA GLY A 197 -3.69 -4.50 -4.00
C GLY A 197 -2.72 -4.99 -5.08
N LYS A 198 -1.72 -4.18 -5.45
CA LYS A 198 -0.68 -4.53 -6.44
C LYS A 198 0.72 -4.62 -5.83
N LEU A 199 0.84 -4.52 -4.51
CA LEU A 199 2.12 -4.36 -3.80
C LEU A 199 3.11 -5.51 -4.02
N ALA A 200 2.62 -6.73 -4.26
CA ALA A 200 3.46 -7.88 -4.60
C ALA A 200 4.26 -7.68 -5.90
N HIS A 201 3.69 -6.97 -6.88
CA HIS A 201 4.33 -6.66 -8.16
C HIS A 201 5.18 -5.39 -8.11
N MET A 202 5.11 -4.64 -7.00
CA MET A 202 5.81 -3.37 -6.89
C MET A 202 7.30 -3.57 -6.60
N PRO A 203 8.17 -2.83 -7.31
CA PRO A 203 9.62 -2.87 -7.11
C PRO A 203 10.01 -2.30 -5.74
N ILE A 204 11.14 -2.74 -5.21
CA ILE A 204 11.63 -2.37 -3.86
C ILE A 204 11.77 -0.85 -3.72
N SER A 205 12.25 -0.16 -4.75
CA SER A 205 12.40 1.32 -4.76
C SER A 205 11.09 2.06 -4.49
N SER A 206 9.97 1.61 -5.08
CA SER A 206 8.65 2.19 -4.85
C SER A 206 8.17 2.00 -3.40
N LYS A 207 8.47 0.82 -2.82
CA LYS A 207 8.19 0.51 -1.40
C LYS A 207 9.07 1.34 -0.46
N MET A 208 10.34 1.53 -0.79
CA MET A 208 11.27 2.39 -0.05
C MET A 208 10.81 3.85 -0.04
N ASP A 209 10.40 4.37 -1.20
CA ASP A 209 9.81 5.71 -1.33
C ASP A 209 8.59 5.87 -0.42
N PHE A 210 7.71 4.87 -0.41
CA PHE A 210 6.52 4.87 0.45
C PHE A 210 6.87 4.97 1.94
N CYS A 211 7.78 4.11 2.43
CA CYS A 211 8.21 4.13 3.82
C CYS A 211 8.90 5.46 4.18
N ALA A 212 9.68 6.05 3.26
CA ALA A 212 10.30 7.36 3.46
C ALA A 212 9.25 8.49 3.62
N PHE A 213 8.17 8.46 2.83
CA PHE A 213 7.06 9.41 3.00
C PHE A 213 6.31 9.20 4.31
N CYS A 214 6.14 7.95 4.78
CA CYS A 214 5.51 7.68 6.08
C CYS A 214 6.30 8.33 7.24
N VAL A 215 7.63 8.22 7.23
CA VAL A 215 8.51 8.91 8.19
C VAL A 215 8.31 10.43 8.10
N ALA A 216 8.28 10.98 6.89
CA ALA A 216 8.07 12.42 6.69
C ALA A 216 6.69 12.91 7.17
N TRP A 217 5.62 12.12 6.96
CA TRP A 217 4.25 12.45 7.36
C TRP A 217 4.04 12.40 8.87
N ALA A 218 4.67 11.44 9.55
CA ALA A 218 4.64 11.30 10.99
C ALA A 218 5.18 12.57 11.68
N GLY A 219 6.28 13.11 11.15
CA GLY A 219 6.91 14.36 11.62
C GLY A 219 7.77 14.19 12.89
N THR A 220 7.86 12.99 13.44
CA THR A 220 8.62 12.66 14.64
C THR A 220 9.91 11.90 14.31
N PRO A 221 11.05 12.22 14.94
CA PRO A 221 12.25 11.39 14.86
C PRO A 221 12.00 10.05 15.56
N SER A 222 12.47 8.95 14.99
CA SER A 222 12.39 7.62 15.60
C SER A 222 13.41 7.53 16.75
N LYS A 223 13.21 6.66 17.75
CA LYS A 223 14.22 6.45 18.80
C LYS A 223 15.54 5.89 18.24
N LEU A 224 15.53 5.32 17.04
CA LEU A 224 16.74 4.94 16.28
C LEU A 224 17.63 6.14 15.95
N ASP A 225 17.08 7.36 15.90
CA ASP A 225 17.83 8.60 15.66
C ASP A 225 18.47 9.15 16.94
N ALA A 226 18.07 8.69 18.13
CA ALA A 226 18.57 9.20 19.40
C ALA A 226 19.93 8.60 19.82
N GLY A 227 20.33 7.48 19.22
CA GLY A 227 21.62 6.81 19.47
C GLY A 227 22.68 7.04 18.39
N ALA A 228 22.31 7.66 17.26
CA ALA A 228 23.25 8.01 16.19
C ALA A 228 23.76 9.44 16.42
N ASP A 229 25.02 9.54 16.81
CA ASP A 229 25.74 10.79 16.99
C ASP A 229 25.55 11.74 15.79
N LYS A 230 25.43 13.04 16.10
CA LYS A 230 25.17 14.13 15.14
C LYS A 230 26.17 14.09 13.98
N SER A 231 25.83 13.41 12.89
CA SER A 231 26.63 13.41 11.67
C SER A 231 25.74 13.55 10.43
N ARG A 232 25.51 14.84 10.12
CA ARG A 232 25.53 15.43 8.77
C ARG A 232 24.75 14.71 7.65
N LEU A 233 23.63 15.33 7.27
CA LEU A 233 23.41 15.66 5.85
C LEU A 233 23.89 17.10 5.63
N PRO A 234 24.60 17.42 4.53
CA PRO A 234 25.07 18.78 4.29
C PRO A 234 23.87 19.70 4.02
N ASP A 235 23.79 20.78 4.80
CA ASP A 235 22.99 21.95 4.45
C ASP A 235 23.58 22.56 3.17
N ALA A 236 22.85 22.44 2.06
CA ALA A 236 23.10 23.23 0.87
C ALA A 236 21.81 23.48 0.08
N SER A 237 21.57 24.77 -0.16
CA SER A 237 20.54 25.39 -1.01
C SER A 237 19.17 25.69 -0.37
N ALA A 238 18.74 26.94 -0.62
CA ALA A 238 17.51 27.58 -0.16
C ALA A 238 16.20 26.98 -0.76
N GLY A 239 16.13 25.65 -0.91
CA GLY A 239 14.92 24.88 -1.23
C GLY A 239 14.39 24.07 -0.04
N ALA A 240 15.10 24.05 1.08
CA ALA A 240 14.75 23.28 2.27
C ALA A 240 13.42 23.71 2.93
N ALA A 241 12.82 24.86 2.60
CA ALA A 241 11.65 25.42 3.28
C ALA A 241 10.30 24.70 3.00
N GLU A 242 10.24 23.75 2.07
CA GLU A 242 9.16 22.73 2.02
C GLU A 242 9.44 21.56 2.99
N LYS A 243 10.09 21.85 4.14
CA LYS A 243 10.44 20.89 5.21
C LYS A 243 9.25 20.01 5.55
N ARG A 244 9.37 18.70 5.28
CA ARG A 244 8.68 17.55 5.93
C ARG A 244 7.58 18.00 6.89
N ARG A 245 6.46 18.46 6.33
CA ARG A 245 5.38 19.01 7.14
C ARG A 245 4.56 17.85 7.65
N ARG A 246 4.34 17.84 8.96
CA ARG A 246 3.43 16.94 9.64
C ARG A 246 2.10 16.93 8.89
N VAL A 247 1.73 15.76 8.37
CA VAL A 247 0.47 15.59 7.63
C VAL A 247 -0.62 15.10 8.61
N PRO A 248 -1.87 15.58 8.51
CA PRO A 248 -3.00 14.95 9.19
C PRO A 248 -3.23 13.55 8.62
N LEU A 249 -3.17 12.52 9.47
CA LEU A 249 -3.38 11.12 9.09
C LEU A 249 -4.66 10.61 9.77
N PRO A 250 -5.86 10.97 9.29
CA PRO A 250 -7.10 10.38 9.80
C PRO A 250 -7.15 8.89 9.43
N TRP A 251 -8.02 8.14 10.10
CA TRP A 251 -8.06 6.68 10.00
C TRP A 251 -8.19 6.16 8.56
N GLU A 252 -8.96 6.82 7.70
CA GLU A 252 -9.17 6.42 6.30
C GLU A 252 -7.89 6.48 5.45
N LEU A 253 -6.93 7.32 5.85
CA LEU A 253 -5.60 7.37 5.24
C LEU A 253 -4.62 6.47 6.01
N PHE A 254 -4.76 6.40 7.33
CA PHE A 254 -3.84 5.65 8.19
C PHE A 254 -3.93 4.14 7.98
N GLN A 255 -5.14 3.61 7.80
CA GLN A 255 -5.38 2.17 7.58
C GLN A 255 -4.59 1.60 6.39
N PRO A 256 -4.70 2.12 5.15
CA PRO A 256 -3.89 1.62 4.04
C PRO A 256 -2.40 1.85 4.25
N VAL A 257 -2.02 2.95 4.93
CA VAL A 257 -0.61 3.22 5.25
C VAL A 257 0.00 2.11 6.10
N VAL A 258 -0.67 1.73 7.20
CA VAL A 258 -0.17 0.64 8.06
C VAL A 258 -0.15 -0.70 7.33
N ARG A 259 -1.15 -1.00 6.49
CA ARG A 259 -1.18 -2.24 5.69
C ARG A 259 0.00 -2.34 4.74
N ILE A 260 0.32 -1.26 4.03
CA ILE A 260 1.48 -1.22 3.12
C ILE A 260 2.79 -1.36 3.90
N VAL A 261 2.96 -0.61 5.01
CA VAL A 261 4.16 -0.74 5.86
C VAL A 261 4.29 -2.15 6.42
N ALA A 262 3.18 -2.77 6.85
CA ALA A 262 3.16 -4.14 7.35
C ALA A 262 3.62 -5.14 6.29
N HIS A 263 3.18 -4.99 5.04
CA HIS A 263 3.67 -5.81 3.95
C HIS A 263 5.15 -5.58 3.65
N CYS A 264 5.66 -4.35 3.73
CA CYS A 264 7.09 -4.08 3.56
C CYS A 264 7.93 -4.72 4.68
N LEU A 265 7.38 -4.82 5.90
CA LEU A 265 8.07 -5.34 7.08
C LEU A 265 8.02 -6.86 7.20
N LEU A 266 6.84 -7.45 6.96
CA LEU A 266 6.53 -8.88 7.19
C LEU A 266 6.31 -9.66 5.89
N GLY A 267 6.27 -8.99 4.75
CA GLY A 267 6.05 -9.64 3.46
C GLY A 267 7.24 -10.47 3.00
N PRO A 268 7.09 -11.20 1.88
CA PRO A 268 8.10 -12.16 1.39
C PRO A 268 9.38 -11.52 0.82
N SER A 269 9.55 -10.21 0.99
CA SER A 269 10.74 -9.50 0.51
C SER A 269 11.99 -9.96 1.27
N ARG A 270 13.04 -10.31 0.52
CA ARG A 270 14.35 -10.69 1.07
C ARG A 270 15.26 -9.50 1.35
N SER A 271 14.78 -8.26 1.20
CA SER A 271 15.58 -7.06 1.42
C SER A 271 15.51 -6.63 2.88
N ASP A 272 16.62 -6.79 3.60
CA ASP A 272 16.77 -6.30 4.98
C ASP A 272 16.73 -4.78 5.05
N GLU A 273 17.19 -4.09 4.00
CA GLU A 273 17.09 -2.64 3.89
C GLU A 273 15.63 -2.17 3.89
N LEU A 274 14.77 -2.84 3.10
CA LEU A 274 13.34 -2.54 3.10
C LEU A 274 12.71 -2.79 4.46
N LYS A 275 13.06 -3.90 5.12
CA LYS A 275 12.55 -4.22 6.47
C LYS A 275 12.98 -3.18 7.49
N ALA A 276 14.24 -2.76 7.47
CA ALA A 276 14.75 -1.72 8.37
C ALA A 276 14.04 -0.37 8.14
N GLN A 277 13.85 0.01 6.88
CA GLN A 277 13.14 1.24 6.53
C GLN A 277 11.65 1.18 6.91
N ALA A 278 11.00 0.03 6.74
CA ALA A 278 9.63 -0.20 7.14
C ALA A 278 9.46 -0.21 8.67
N ALA A 279 10.41 -0.80 9.41
CA ALA A 279 10.43 -0.78 10.87
C ALA A 279 10.55 0.66 11.40
N ARG A 280 11.45 1.47 10.82
CA ARG A 280 11.57 2.90 11.11
C ARG A 280 10.25 3.63 10.83
N ALA A 281 9.62 3.38 9.68
CA ALA A 281 8.33 3.97 9.33
C ALA A 281 7.23 3.58 10.33
N ALA A 282 7.14 2.31 10.72
CA ALA A 282 6.18 1.82 11.70
C ALA A 282 6.36 2.49 13.08
N GLU A 283 7.61 2.67 13.53
CA GLU A 283 7.91 3.35 14.78
C GLU A 283 7.51 4.85 14.74
N CYS A 284 7.85 5.56 13.67
CA CYS A 284 7.43 6.95 13.49
C CYS A 284 5.90 7.08 13.50
N LEU A 285 5.18 6.18 12.82
CA LEU A 285 3.72 6.14 12.82
C LEU A 285 3.15 5.82 14.20
N TYR A 286 3.79 4.93 14.98
CA TYR A 286 3.41 4.65 16.37
C TYR A 286 3.52 5.89 17.25
N TRP A 287 4.67 6.58 17.23
CA TRP A 287 4.85 7.81 17.99
C TRP A 287 3.83 8.86 17.59
N ARG A 288 3.54 8.96 16.29
CA ARG A 288 2.50 9.84 15.80
C ARG A 288 1.12 9.48 16.35
N ALA A 289 0.72 8.21 16.29
CA ALA A 289 -0.56 7.75 16.82
C ALA A 289 -0.70 8.04 18.32
N ASN A 290 0.41 7.89 19.07
CA ASN A 290 0.49 8.23 20.49
C ASN A 290 0.33 9.73 20.75
N GLU A 291 0.96 10.60 19.95
CA GLU A 291 0.78 12.06 20.05
C GLU A 291 -0.65 12.52 19.75
N THR A 292 -1.31 11.90 18.76
CA THR A 292 -2.69 12.27 18.40
C THR A 292 -3.76 11.53 19.20
N VAL A 293 -3.35 10.60 20.08
CA VAL A 293 -4.24 9.77 20.90
C VAL A 293 -5.31 9.07 20.04
N ASP A 294 -4.89 8.60 18.86
CA ASP A 294 -5.75 7.85 17.94
C ASP A 294 -5.68 6.37 18.33
N ALA A 295 -6.73 5.88 19.00
CA ALA A 295 -6.75 4.53 19.57
C ALA A 295 -6.64 3.42 18.51
N PRO A 296 -7.43 3.42 17.41
CA PRO A 296 -7.22 2.48 16.29
C PRO A 296 -5.80 2.50 15.73
N ALA A 297 -5.24 3.69 15.49
CA ALA A 297 -3.89 3.84 14.97
C ALA A 297 -2.81 3.30 15.92
N LEU A 298 -2.97 3.56 17.22
CA LEU A 298 -2.05 3.11 18.26
C LEU A 298 -2.09 1.58 18.38
N LEU A 299 -3.28 0.98 18.37
CA LEU A 299 -3.44 -0.47 18.43
C LEU A 299 -2.79 -1.14 17.21
N ALA A 300 -3.07 -0.63 16.00
CA ALA A 300 -2.54 -1.19 14.76
C ALA A 300 -1.01 -1.13 14.69
N THR A 301 -0.42 0.03 14.97
CA THR A 301 1.05 0.22 14.91
C THR A 301 1.78 -0.50 16.03
N ARG A 302 1.24 -0.51 17.26
CA ARG A 302 1.82 -1.28 18.36
C ARG A 302 1.81 -2.77 18.10
N SER A 303 0.73 -3.29 17.51
CA SER A 303 0.63 -4.70 17.13
C SER A 303 1.64 -5.04 16.05
N LEU A 304 1.78 -4.19 15.03
CA LEU A 304 2.78 -4.37 13.97
C LEU A 304 4.21 -4.39 14.51
N MET A 305 4.57 -3.45 15.40
CA MET A 305 5.90 -3.42 16.03
C MET A 305 6.18 -4.66 16.89
N ARG A 306 5.16 -5.20 17.56
CA ARG A 306 5.29 -6.45 18.33
C ARG A 306 5.52 -7.62 17.41
N LEU A 307 4.72 -7.75 16.34
CA LEU A 307 4.86 -8.83 15.36
C LEU A 307 6.25 -8.84 14.71
N SER A 308 6.84 -7.68 14.44
CA SER A 308 8.19 -7.60 13.85
C SER A 308 9.32 -8.00 14.81
N GLN A 309 9.04 -8.06 16.11
CA GLN A 309 10.00 -8.48 17.15
C GLN A 309 9.81 -9.94 17.54
N MET A 310 8.71 -10.57 17.13
CA MET A 310 8.49 -11.98 17.37
C MET A 310 9.51 -12.76 16.55
N VAL A 311 10.29 -13.60 17.23
CA VAL A 311 11.11 -14.60 16.57
C VAL A 311 10.13 -15.59 15.94
N GLU A 312 10.33 -15.93 14.66
CA GLU A 312 9.62 -17.05 14.05
C GLU A 312 10.00 -18.32 14.83
N GLU A 313 9.13 -18.73 15.76
CA GLU A 313 9.21 -20.06 16.30
C GLU A 313 8.84 -21.01 15.16
N PRO A 314 9.71 -22.00 14.82
CA PRO A 314 9.33 -23.00 13.84
C PRO A 314 8.06 -23.67 14.35
N ILE A 315 6.99 -23.61 13.54
CA ILE A 315 5.74 -24.31 13.86
C ILE A 315 6.14 -25.77 14.06
N PRO A 316 6.00 -26.33 15.27
CA PRO A 316 6.31 -27.73 15.50
C PRO A 316 5.47 -28.53 14.52
N GLU A 317 6.10 -29.39 13.71
CA GLU A 317 5.34 -30.29 12.86
C GLU A 317 4.34 -31.02 13.74
N PRO A 318 3.05 -31.11 13.36
CA PRO A 318 2.08 -31.85 14.13
C PRO A 318 2.55 -33.30 14.22
N SER A 319 3.13 -33.68 15.36
CA SER A 319 3.52 -35.06 15.61
C SER A 319 2.23 -35.86 15.79
N PHE A 320 1.82 -36.55 14.72
CA PHE A 320 0.74 -37.51 14.78
C PHE A 320 1.13 -38.80 15.54
N SER A 321 2.37 -38.93 16.06
CA SER A 321 2.81 -40.14 16.77
C SER A 321 2.11 -40.32 18.11
N GLY A 322 1.80 -39.23 18.82
CA GLY A 322 1.14 -39.30 20.13
C GLY A 322 -0.30 -39.80 20.06
N ALA A 323 -0.97 -39.72 18.90
CA ALA A 323 -2.32 -40.25 18.74
C ALA A 323 -2.35 -41.80 18.66
N ILE A 324 -1.26 -42.41 18.16
CA ILE A 324 -1.15 -43.86 18.02
C ILE A 324 -0.78 -44.51 19.35
N GLU A 325 0.14 -43.91 20.12
CA GLU A 325 0.51 -44.38 21.45
C GLU A 325 -0.68 -44.33 22.42
N ASN A 326 -1.46 -43.25 22.40
CA ASN A 326 -2.66 -43.12 23.23
C ASN A 326 -3.76 -44.12 22.86
N MET A 327 -3.86 -44.55 21.60
CA MET A 327 -4.85 -45.56 21.19
C MET A 327 -4.43 -46.96 21.65
N ALA A 328 -3.14 -47.28 21.54
CA ALA A 328 -2.58 -48.56 21.99
C ALA A 328 -2.67 -48.71 23.52
N GLU A 329 -2.42 -47.65 24.29
CA GLU A 329 -2.60 -47.65 25.75
C GLU A 329 -4.07 -47.83 26.15
N LEU A 330 -5.00 -47.20 25.42
CA LEU A 330 -6.44 -47.34 25.68
C LEU A 330 -6.94 -48.75 25.36
N GLU A 331 -6.42 -49.38 24.31
CA GLU A 331 -6.71 -50.78 23.96
C GLU A 331 -6.12 -51.76 24.97
N ALA A 332 -4.89 -51.52 25.45
CA ALA A 332 -4.27 -52.30 26.52
C ALA A 332 -5.03 -52.20 27.85
N MET A 333 -5.51 -50.99 28.21
CA MET A 333 -6.35 -50.80 29.39
C MET A 333 -7.71 -51.51 29.25
N ARG A 334 -8.34 -51.49 28.07
CA ARG A 334 -9.58 -52.23 27.81
C ARG A 334 -9.39 -53.75 27.92
N ALA A 335 -8.30 -54.28 27.40
CA ALA A 335 -7.98 -55.71 27.49
C ALA A 335 -7.79 -56.16 28.96
N ASN A 336 -7.13 -55.35 29.79
CA ASN A 336 -6.93 -55.66 31.21
C ASN A 336 -8.24 -55.62 32.04
N ILE A 337 -9.17 -54.72 31.70
CA ILE A 337 -10.49 -54.65 32.36
C ILE A 337 -11.37 -55.85 31.99
N LEU A 338 -11.22 -56.38 30.78
CA LEU A 338 -11.95 -57.57 30.33
C LEU A 338 -11.40 -58.87 30.93
N ASN A 339 -10.08 -58.93 31.16
CA ASN A 339 -9.43 -60.11 31.72
C ASN A 339 -9.56 -60.23 33.27
N THR A 340 -9.96 -59.15 33.96
CA THR A 340 -10.19 -59.13 35.42
C THR A 340 -11.62 -59.52 35.82
N LYS A 341 -12.48 -59.87 34.86
CA LYS A 341 -13.88 -60.25 35.08
C LYS A 341 -14.17 -61.75 34.95
N ASN A 342 -13.15 -62.60 34.81
CA ASN A 342 -13.27 -64.06 34.83
C ASN A 342 -12.62 -64.66 36.07
#